data_AF-A0A2I0ISE3-F1
#
_entry.id   AF-A0A2I0ISE3-F1
#
_cell.length_a   1.000
_cell.length_b   1.000
_cell.length_c   1.000
_cell.angle_alpha   90.00
_cell.angle_beta   90.00
_cell.angle_gamma   90.00
#
_symmetry.space_group_name_H-M   'P 1'
#
loop_
_entity.id
_entity.type
_entity.pdbx_description
1 polymer ?
#
loop_
_entity_poly.entity_id
_entity_poly.type
_entity_poly.pdbx_seq_one_letter_code
_entity_poly.pdbx_strand_id
1 'polypeptide(L)'
;MDVDMAEDGEKFVWPWTGILVNITIRRVRNGQYVGMSGRELKNELMRRGFDPVRVRPLWNKQGHSGNAVVEFKRGWVGFHDALLFARAYEADSHGRWDWYASNETDAGLYAWIARESDYNSYGIVGEYLTKAGDLKTVSEFMEEEARKHDILVSHLKRVIELKDKHLQEMQEKNDQVSWAVHQFTVLKEKLNAAIDNIRMATEDQLQRVLNSHEKFKLCMESQAKELELSEFELKERQARIDRETNNVVKGTQRKNSIQDCSFQSLDWPRADQNVATLAKDQVMEKAANSSWIGTMKNEDVKTRPVPEVLELKYNEEHEAERKLSALCYLWKEYLNNTALKPFPLTSNEGMHSVCSS
;
A
#
# COMPACT_ATOMS: atom_id res chain seq x y z
N MET A 1 -38.43 -30.84 13.37
CA MET A 1 -38.53 -31.39 14.74
C MET A 1 -39.92 -31.04 15.20
N ASP A 2 -40.79 -32.05 15.27
CA ASP A 2 -42.22 -31.87 15.50
C ASP A 2 -42.46 -31.33 16.92
N VAL A 3 -43.03 -30.14 16.99
CA VAL A 3 -43.38 -29.43 18.23
C VAL A 3 -44.79 -29.87 18.64
N ASP A 4 -44.94 -31.15 18.98
CA ASP A 4 -46.17 -31.71 19.58
C ASP A 4 -45.87 -32.17 21.03
N MET A 5 -45.18 -31.33 21.80
CA MET A 5 -44.64 -31.71 23.12
C MET A 5 -45.29 -30.98 24.31
N ALA A 6 -46.25 -30.08 24.08
CA ALA A 6 -47.08 -29.45 25.11
C ALA A 6 -48.37 -28.91 24.45
N GLU A 7 -49.51 -29.01 25.13
CA GLU A 7 -50.75 -28.37 24.65
C GLU A 7 -50.57 -26.84 24.65
N ASP A 8 -51.10 -26.17 23.63
CA ASP A 8 -51.05 -24.71 23.52
C ASP A 8 -51.85 -24.10 24.69
N GLY A 9 -51.13 -23.48 25.64
CA GLY A 9 -51.69 -22.99 26.91
C GLY A 9 -51.02 -23.59 28.15
N GLU A 10 -50.24 -24.66 28.01
CA GLU A 10 -49.54 -25.25 29.15
C GLU A 10 -48.40 -24.35 29.66
N LYS A 11 -48.36 -24.13 30.97
CA LYS A 11 -47.35 -23.29 31.63
C LYS A 11 -46.36 -24.13 32.43
N PHE A 12 -45.09 -23.88 32.16
CA PHE A 12 -43.94 -24.48 32.85
C PHE A 12 -43.22 -23.44 33.69
N VAL A 13 -42.51 -23.87 34.72
CA VAL A 13 -41.65 -22.97 35.49
C VAL A 13 -40.39 -22.63 34.69
N TRP A 14 -40.10 -21.34 34.56
CA TRP A 14 -38.91 -20.77 33.95
C TRP A 14 -38.00 -20.13 35.02
N PRO A 15 -36.68 -20.43 35.06
CA PRO A 15 -35.96 -21.37 34.20
C PRO A 15 -36.46 -22.81 34.33
N TRP A 16 -36.32 -23.60 33.27
CA TRP A 16 -36.85 -24.97 33.21
C TRP A 16 -36.40 -25.80 34.42
N THR A 17 -37.38 -26.24 35.21
CA THR A 17 -37.14 -26.86 36.51
C THR A 17 -37.87 -28.20 36.58
N GLY A 18 -37.13 -29.24 36.98
CA GLY A 18 -37.69 -30.53 37.40
C GLY A 18 -37.86 -30.59 38.91
N ILE A 19 -38.81 -31.42 39.35
CA ILE A 19 -39.07 -31.73 40.76
C ILE A 19 -38.63 -33.17 40.99
N LEU A 20 -37.93 -33.40 42.10
CA LEU A 20 -37.45 -34.70 42.53
C LEU A 20 -37.93 -34.94 43.96
N VAL A 21 -38.69 -36.02 44.18
CA VAL A 21 -39.25 -36.37 45.49
C VAL A 21 -38.85 -37.78 45.91
N ASN A 22 -39.24 -38.16 47.13
CA ASN A 22 -38.90 -39.42 47.78
C ASN A 22 -37.38 -39.63 47.99
N ILE A 23 -36.64 -38.54 48.23
CA ILE A 23 -35.22 -38.62 48.56
C ILE A 23 -35.07 -39.24 49.94
N THR A 24 -34.31 -40.32 50.03
CA THR A 24 -34.06 -41.00 51.31
C THR A 24 -33.41 -40.04 52.32
N ILE A 25 -34.09 -39.83 53.44
CA ILE A 25 -33.60 -39.03 54.56
C ILE A 25 -33.38 -39.89 55.80
N ARG A 26 -32.39 -39.52 56.61
CA ARG A 26 -32.06 -40.17 57.88
C ARG A 26 -32.13 -39.15 59.01
N ARG A 27 -32.73 -39.55 60.13
CA ARG A 27 -32.77 -38.71 61.34
C ARG A 27 -31.48 -38.88 62.12
N VAL A 28 -30.77 -37.78 62.35
CA VAL A 28 -29.54 -37.75 63.15
C VAL A 28 -29.85 -37.48 64.63
N ARG A 29 -28.88 -37.72 65.52
CA ARG A 29 -29.04 -37.65 66.99
C ARG A 29 -29.58 -36.31 67.50
N ASN A 30 -29.33 -35.21 66.79
CA ASN A 30 -29.83 -33.88 67.12
C ASN A 30 -31.31 -33.65 66.72
N GLY A 31 -31.99 -34.69 66.21
CA GLY A 31 -33.38 -34.65 65.79
C GLY A 31 -33.62 -34.15 64.36
N GLN A 32 -32.58 -33.65 63.66
CA GLN A 32 -32.68 -33.15 62.29
C GLN A 32 -32.67 -34.29 61.26
N TYR A 33 -33.26 -34.04 60.09
CA TYR A 33 -33.19 -34.92 58.93
C TYR A 33 -32.03 -34.51 58.00
N VAL A 34 -31.23 -35.49 57.60
CA VAL A 34 -30.14 -35.33 56.63
C VAL A 34 -30.39 -36.29 55.47
N GLY A 35 -30.24 -35.81 54.25
CA GLY A 35 -30.36 -36.58 53.01
C GLY A 35 -29.17 -36.38 52.10
N MET A 36 -29.26 -36.90 50.88
CA MET A 36 -28.25 -36.66 49.85
C MET A 36 -28.09 -35.16 49.58
N SER A 37 -26.85 -34.72 49.46
CA SER A 37 -26.52 -33.36 49.04
C SER A 37 -26.92 -33.12 47.59
N GLY A 38 -27.08 -31.84 47.23
CA GLY A 38 -27.37 -31.48 45.83
C GLY A 38 -26.30 -31.96 44.84
N ARG A 39 -25.03 -32.06 45.28
CA ARG A 39 -23.94 -32.59 44.45
C ARG A 39 -24.08 -34.10 44.24
N GLU A 40 -24.46 -34.85 45.27
CA GLU A 40 -24.68 -36.29 45.15
C GLU A 40 -25.88 -36.59 44.24
N LEU A 41 -27.00 -35.88 44.43
CA LEU A 41 -28.16 -36.00 43.55
C LEU A 41 -27.84 -35.62 42.10
N LYS A 42 -27.07 -34.54 41.90
CA LYS A 42 -26.60 -34.15 40.57
C LYS A 42 -25.79 -35.27 39.92
N ASN A 43 -24.85 -35.87 40.65
CA ASN A 43 -24.03 -36.97 40.14
C ASN A 43 -24.86 -38.23 39.83
N GLU A 44 -25.90 -38.51 40.61
CA GLU A 44 -26.84 -39.60 40.32
C GLU A 44 -27.58 -39.38 39.00
N LEU A 45 -28.13 -38.18 38.80
CA LEU A 45 -28.81 -37.83 37.55
C LEU A 45 -27.87 -37.85 36.35
N MET A 46 -26.62 -37.41 36.51
CA MET A 46 -25.60 -37.51 35.45
C MET A 46 -25.25 -38.95 35.10
N ARG A 47 -25.22 -39.88 36.07
CA ARG A 47 -25.02 -41.31 35.80
C ARG A 47 -26.19 -41.93 35.03
N ARG A 48 -27.41 -41.40 35.22
CA ARG A 48 -28.59 -41.76 34.44
C ARG A 48 -28.63 -41.11 33.04
N GLY A 49 -27.66 -40.27 32.69
CA GLY A 49 -27.55 -39.64 31.37
C GLY A 49 -28.24 -38.27 31.26
N PHE A 50 -28.69 -37.67 32.36
CA PHE A 50 -29.23 -36.31 32.36
C PHE A 50 -28.13 -35.28 32.59
N ASP A 51 -28.27 -34.08 32.03
CA ASP A 51 -27.32 -32.97 32.23
C ASP A 51 -27.94 -31.79 33.00
N PRO A 52 -28.26 -31.95 34.30
CA PRO A 52 -28.79 -30.86 35.10
C PRO A 52 -27.69 -29.82 35.41
N VAL A 53 -28.05 -28.54 35.31
CA VAL A 53 -27.15 -27.45 35.71
C VAL A 53 -26.89 -27.53 37.21
N ARG A 54 -27.94 -27.72 38.00
CA ARG A 54 -27.87 -27.74 39.45
C ARG A 54 -29.01 -28.55 40.05
N VAL A 55 -28.74 -29.26 41.14
CA VAL A 55 -29.77 -29.89 41.96
C VAL A 55 -29.74 -29.27 43.35
N ARG A 56 -30.90 -28.82 43.84
CA ARG A 56 -31.03 -28.15 45.14
C ARG A 56 -32.01 -28.91 46.02
N PRO A 57 -31.52 -29.59 47.06
CA PRO A 57 -32.38 -30.11 48.11
C PRO A 57 -33.13 -28.97 48.80
N LEU A 58 -34.40 -29.20 49.10
CA LEU A 58 -35.25 -28.25 49.80
C LEU A 58 -35.21 -28.54 51.31
N TRP A 59 -35.05 -27.49 52.11
CA TRP A 59 -34.83 -27.59 53.56
C TRP A 59 -35.98 -26.94 54.33
N ASN A 60 -36.48 -27.62 55.36
CA ASN A 60 -37.44 -27.08 56.30
C ASN A 60 -36.78 -26.90 57.69
N LYS A 61 -37.55 -26.43 58.69
CA LYS A 61 -37.06 -26.23 60.06
C LYS A 61 -36.50 -27.50 60.73
N GLN A 62 -36.91 -28.67 60.25
CA GLN A 62 -36.50 -29.99 60.76
C GLN A 62 -35.33 -30.59 59.96
N GLY A 63 -34.82 -29.91 58.93
CA GLY A 63 -33.71 -30.35 58.09
C GLY A 63 -34.14 -30.63 56.65
N HIS A 64 -33.56 -31.66 56.05
CA HIS A 64 -33.80 -32.05 54.66
C HIS A 64 -35.26 -32.52 54.46
N SER A 65 -35.98 -31.94 53.51
CA SER A 65 -37.42 -32.21 53.33
C SER A 65 -37.75 -33.53 52.60
N GLY A 66 -36.75 -34.16 51.99
CA GLY A 66 -36.96 -35.31 51.10
C GLY A 66 -37.28 -34.91 49.65
N ASN A 67 -37.34 -33.60 49.38
CA ASN A 67 -37.59 -33.05 48.06
C ASN A 67 -36.38 -32.24 47.57
N ALA A 68 -36.15 -32.22 46.27
CA ALA A 68 -35.19 -31.37 45.60
C ALA A 68 -35.77 -30.82 44.29
N VAL A 69 -35.21 -29.70 43.85
CA VAL A 69 -35.46 -29.16 42.51
C VAL A 69 -34.23 -29.36 41.63
N VAL A 70 -34.47 -29.64 40.37
CA VAL A 70 -33.46 -29.89 39.34
C VAL A 70 -33.54 -28.75 38.34
N GLU A 71 -32.53 -27.91 38.29
CA GLU A 71 -32.45 -26.79 37.36
C GLU A 71 -31.74 -27.23 36.08
N PHE A 72 -32.38 -27.00 34.93
CA PHE A 72 -31.83 -27.28 33.61
C PHE A 72 -31.27 -26.00 32.95
N LYS A 73 -30.61 -26.17 31.79
CA LYS A 73 -30.08 -25.05 31.03
C LYS A 73 -31.22 -24.11 30.61
N ARG A 74 -30.92 -22.83 30.46
CA ARG A 74 -31.86 -21.90 29.83
C ARG A 74 -31.91 -22.17 28.32
N GLY A 75 -33.06 -21.96 27.70
CA GLY A 75 -33.23 -22.15 26.24
C GLY A 75 -33.89 -23.47 25.86
N TRP A 76 -34.07 -23.69 24.55
CA TRP A 76 -34.74 -24.88 24.02
C TRP A 76 -34.05 -26.20 24.38
N VAL A 77 -32.72 -26.21 24.41
CA VAL A 77 -31.95 -27.41 24.78
C VAL A 77 -32.29 -27.85 26.20
N GLY A 78 -32.30 -26.92 27.16
CA GLY A 78 -32.66 -27.27 28.54
C GLY A 78 -34.14 -27.59 28.73
N PHE A 79 -35.04 -27.05 27.89
CA PHE A 79 -36.44 -27.47 27.90
C PHE A 79 -36.56 -28.92 27.46
N HIS A 80 -35.87 -29.29 26.37
CA HIS A 80 -35.80 -30.65 25.88
C HIS A 80 -35.22 -31.61 26.92
N ASP A 81 -34.11 -31.24 27.57
CA ASP A 81 -33.50 -32.03 28.63
C ASP A 81 -34.45 -32.24 29.82
N ALA A 82 -35.20 -31.20 30.20
CA ALA A 82 -36.20 -31.27 31.27
C ALA A 82 -37.38 -32.19 30.91
N LEU A 83 -37.81 -32.19 29.64
CA LEU A 83 -38.85 -33.10 29.16
C LEU A 83 -38.36 -34.55 29.09
N LEU A 84 -37.13 -34.79 28.62
CA LEU A 84 -36.53 -36.13 28.64
C LEU A 84 -36.41 -36.68 30.06
N PHE A 85 -36.00 -35.83 31.00
CA PHE A 85 -35.98 -36.16 32.42
C PHE A 85 -37.36 -36.61 32.92
N ALA A 86 -38.41 -35.82 32.68
CA ALA A 86 -39.76 -36.17 33.12
C ALA A 86 -40.25 -37.48 32.48
N ARG A 87 -40.04 -37.66 31.17
CA ARG A 87 -40.46 -38.86 30.43
C ARG A 87 -39.75 -40.12 30.87
N ALA A 88 -38.46 -40.03 31.21
CA ALA A 88 -37.71 -41.19 31.68
C ALA A 88 -38.25 -41.70 33.02
N TYR A 89 -38.57 -40.80 33.94
CA TYR A 89 -39.19 -41.18 35.21
C TYR A 89 -40.63 -41.69 35.04
N GLU A 90 -41.40 -41.10 34.13
CA GLU A 90 -42.73 -41.62 33.78
C GLU A 90 -42.67 -43.02 33.15
N ALA A 91 -41.70 -43.29 32.27
CA ALA A 91 -41.50 -44.61 31.68
C ALA A 91 -41.07 -45.67 32.71
N ASP A 92 -40.35 -45.26 33.76
CA ASP A 92 -39.97 -46.10 34.90
C ASP A 92 -41.14 -46.30 35.89
N SER A 93 -42.36 -45.79 35.62
CA SER A 93 -43.50 -45.74 36.57
C SER A 93 -43.19 -44.99 37.86
N HIS A 94 -42.29 -44.00 37.76
CA HIS A 94 -41.86 -43.10 38.82
C HIS A 94 -42.20 -41.65 38.48
N GLY A 95 -43.27 -41.44 37.72
CA GLY A 95 -43.78 -40.14 37.33
C GLY A 95 -44.62 -39.47 38.44
N ARG A 96 -45.19 -38.32 38.10
CA ARG A 96 -46.02 -37.54 39.04
C ARG A 96 -47.25 -38.30 39.52
N TRP A 97 -47.96 -38.96 38.60
CA TRP A 97 -49.18 -39.67 38.93
C TRP A 97 -48.90 -40.94 39.74
N ASP A 98 -47.79 -41.62 39.45
CA ASP A 98 -47.33 -42.78 40.22
C ASP A 98 -47.01 -42.38 41.66
N TRP A 99 -46.38 -41.22 41.86
CA TRP A 99 -46.13 -40.69 43.20
C TRP A 99 -47.42 -40.50 44.01
N TYR A 100 -48.46 -39.93 43.39
CA TYR A 100 -49.76 -39.74 44.06
C TYR A 100 -50.56 -41.04 44.24
N ALA A 101 -50.29 -42.06 43.45
CA ALA A 101 -50.89 -43.39 43.59
C ALA A 101 -50.13 -44.30 44.58
N SER A 102 -48.86 -43.99 44.88
CA SER A 102 -47.99 -44.80 45.73
C SER A 102 -48.43 -44.79 47.20
N ASN A 103 -48.32 -45.95 47.85
CA ASN A 103 -48.62 -46.11 49.28
C ASN A 103 -47.32 -46.05 50.12
N GLU A 104 -46.59 -44.92 50.10
CA GLU A 104 -45.40 -44.55 50.91
C GLU A 104 -44.25 -45.59 51.07
N THR A 105 -44.39 -46.79 50.49
CA THR A 105 -43.53 -47.97 50.66
C THR A 105 -42.74 -48.30 49.39
N ASP A 106 -43.08 -47.65 48.28
CA ASP A 106 -42.40 -47.81 47.01
C ASP A 106 -41.05 -47.09 47.04
N ALA A 107 -40.00 -47.88 46.83
CA ALA A 107 -38.63 -47.41 46.91
C ALA A 107 -38.21 -46.69 45.62
N GLY A 108 -37.48 -45.60 45.77
CA GLY A 108 -36.84 -44.90 44.65
C GLY A 108 -37.35 -43.48 44.44
N LEU A 109 -36.61 -42.74 43.62
CA LEU A 109 -36.91 -41.34 43.36
C LEU A 109 -38.05 -41.21 42.35
N TYR A 110 -38.92 -40.23 42.57
CA TYR A 110 -39.96 -39.85 41.62
C TYR A 110 -39.67 -38.47 41.07
N ALA A 111 -39.97 -38.26 39.79
CA ALA A 111 -39.67 -36.98 39.17
C ALA A 111 -40.60 -36.57 38.03
N TRP A 112 -40.74 -35.27 37.86
CA TRP A 112 -41.49 -34.65 36.77
C TRP A 112 -41.00 -33.23 36.51
N ILE A 113 -41.40 -32.64 35.38
CA ILE A 113 -41.17 -31.23 35.07
C ILE A 113 -42.17 -30.35 35.83
N ALA A 114 -41.71 -29.24 36.41
CA ALA A 114 -42.55 -28.33 37.20
C ALA A 114 -43.54 -27.56 36.30
N ARG A 115 -44.82 -27.70 36.60
CA ARG A 115 -45.94 -27.05 35.89
C ARG A 115 -46.66 -26.04 36.78
N GLU A 116 -47.62 -25.31 36.22
CA GLU A 116 -48.43 -24.32 36.95
C GLU A 116 -49.02 -24.85 38.27
N SER A 117 -49.48 -26.10 38.28
CA SER A 117 -49.99 -26.75 39.49
C SER A 117 -48.95 -26.91 40.61
N ASP A 118 -47.67 -27.17 40.28
CA ASP A 118 -46.60 -27.30 41.27
C ASP A 118 -46.15 -25.93 41.76
N TYR A 119 -46.11 -24.95 40.85
CA TYR A 119 -45.82 -23.55 41.17
C TYR A 119 -46.83 -22.97 42.16
N ASN A 120 -48.12 -23.24 41.94
CA ASN A 120 -49.22 -22.81 42.81
C ASN A 120 -49.47 -23.75 44.01
N SER A 121 -48.68 -24.81 44.17
CA SER A 121 -48.89 -25.77 45.25
C SER A 121 -48.55 -25.18 46.62
N TYR A 122 -49.34 -25.54 47.63
CA TYR A 122 -48.98 -25.22 49.01
C TYR A 122 -47.90 -26.18 49.50
N GLY A 123 -46.78 -25.64 49.95
CA GLY A 123 -45.67 -26.40 50.51
C GLY A 123 -44.30 -25.93 50.02
N ILE A 124 -43.26 -26.61 50.49
CA ILE A 124 -41.87 -26.19 50.27
C ILE A 124 -41.47 -26.11 48.79
N VAL A 125 -42.08 -26.95 47.93
CA VAL A 125 -41.82 -26.96 46.49
C VAL A 125 -42.40 -25.70 45.84
N GLY A 126 -43.72 -25.45 45.98
CA GLY A 126 -44.34 -24.24 45.44
C GLY A 126 -43.76 -22.93 46.00
N GLU A 127 -43.48 -22.88 47.31
CA GLU A 127 -42.80 -21.73 47.94
C GLU A 127 -41.40 -21.47 47.37
N TYR A 128 -40.69 -22.51 46.94
CA TYR A 128 -39.40 -22.36 46.29
C TYR A 128 -39.58 -21.88 44.84
N LEU A 129 -40.46 -22.53 44.08
CA LEU A 129 -40.67 -22.24 42.66
C LEU A 129 -41.11 -20.78 42.45
N THR A 130 -42.03 -20.28 43.27
CA THR A 130 -42.50 -18.88 43.26
C THR A 130 -41.42 -17.85 43.59
N LYS A 131 -40.37 -18.23 44.33
CA LYS A 131 -39.23 -17.35 44.63
C LYS A 131 -38.13 -17.42 43.59
N ALA A 132 -38.00 -18.55 42.90
CA ALA A 132 -36.86 -18.86 42.05
C ALA A 132 -37.13 -18.68 40.55
N GLY A 133 -38.39 -18.62 40.13
CA GLY A 133 -38.77 -18.51 38.73
C GLY A 133 -40.20 -18.00 38.53
N ASP A 134 -40.58 -17.89 37.26
CA ASP A 134 -41.91 -17.45 36.80
C ASP A 134 -42.56 -18.56 35.96
N LEU A 135 -43.85 -18.44 35.68
CA LEU A 135 -44.54 -19.34 34.74
C LEU A 135 -44.43 -18.83 33.31
N LYS A 136 -44.16 -19.75 32.38
CA LYS A 136 -44.01 -19.44 30.97
C LYS A 136 -44.62 -20.52 30.08
N THR A 137 -45.30 -20.11 29.01
CA THR A 137 -45.78 -21.03 27.97
C THR A 137 -44.72 -21.26 26.90
N VAL A 138 -44.83 -22.36 26.16
CA VAL A 138 -43.95 -22.66 25.02
C VAL A 138 -44.07 -21.58 23.95
N SER A 139 -45.29 -21.10 23.68
CA SER A 139 -45.60 -20.05 22.70
C SER A 139 -44.96 -18.70 23.08
N GLU A 140 -45.09 -18.28 24.35
CA GLU A 140 -44.45 -17.05 24.84
C GLU A 140 -42.91 -17.14 24.75
N PHE A 141 -42.34 -18.30 25.08
CA PHE A 141 -40.90 -18.51 24.97
C PHE A 141 -40.42 -18.45 23.50
N MET A 142 -41.18 -19.05 22.59
CA MET A 142 -40.89 -19.02 21.15
C MET A 142 -40.91 -17.60 20.59
N GLU A 143 -41.94 -16.81 20.92
CA GLU A 143 -42.04 -15.42 20.48
C GLU A 143 -40.94 -14.52 21.03
N GLU A 144 -40.51 -14.74 22.29
CA GLU A 144 -39.39 -13.98 22.86
C GLU A 144 -38.06 -14.30 22.16
N GLU A 145 -37.77 -15.58 21.91
CA GLU A 145 -36.55 -15.98 21.21
C GLU A 145 -36.56 -15.52 19.74
N ALA A 146 -37.70 -15.59 19.06
CA ALA A 146 -37.87 -15.04 17.72
C ALA A 146 -37.61 -13.52 17.69
N ARG A 147 -38.18 -12.76 18.64
CA ARG A 147 -37.94 -11.31 18.76
C ARG A 147 -36.47 -10.98 18.98
N LYS A 148 -35.77 -11.72 19.85
CA LYS A 148 -34.31 -11.51 20.06
C LYS A 148 -33.51 -11.79 18.79
N HIS A 149 -33.87 -12.85 18.06
CA HIS A 149 -33.24 -13.18 16.79
C HIS A 149 -33.47 -12.08 15.74
N ASP A 150 -34.70 -11.59 15.61
CA ASP A 150 -35.04 -10.52 14.66
C ASP A 150 -34.32 -9.21 14.99
N ILE A 151 -34.20 -8.85 16.27
CA ILE A 151 -33.41 -7.69 16.70
C ILE A 151 -31.94 -7.84 16.27
N LEU A 152 -31.34 -9.02 16.48
CA LEU A 152 -29.97 -9.28 16.07
C LEU A 152 -29.81 -9.22 14.55
N VAL A 153 -30.69 -9.88 13.80
CA VAL A 153 -30.67 -9.88 12.33
C VAL A 153 -30.85 -8.46 11.78
N SER A 154 -31.77 -7.67 12.32
CA SER A 154 -31.98 -6.29 11.88
C SER A 154 -30.76 -5.39 12.16
N HIS A 155 -30.11 -5.57 13.31
CA HIS A 155 -28.86 -4.86 13.63
C HIS A 155 -27.73 -5.25 12.68
N LEU A 156 -27.54 -6.56 12.42
CA LEU A 156 -26.51 -7.03 11.49
C LEU A 156 -26.77 -6.55 10.06
N LYS A 157 -28.02 -6.58 9.61
CA LYS A 157 -28.41 -6.03 8.31
C LYS A 157 -28.02 -4.56 8.17
N ARG A 158 -28.30 -3.73 9.20
CA ARG A 158 -27.89 -2.32 9.22
C ARG A 158 -26.37 -2.16 9.12
N VAL A 159 -25.60 -2.99 9.82
CA VAL A 159 -24.13 -2.95 9.76
C VAL A 159 -23.63 -3.31 8.36
N ILE A 160 -24.22 -4.31 7.72
CA ILE A 160 -23.89 -4.69 6.34
C ILE A 160 -24.19 -3.53 5.39
N GLU A 161 -25.39 -2.95 5.45
CA GLU A 161 -25.79 -1.79 4.63
C GLU A 161 -24.81 -0.61 4.78
N LEU A 162 -24.38 -0.31 6.01
CA LEU A 162 -23.38 0.74 6.26
C LEU A 162 -22.01 0.40 5.66
N LYS A 163 -21.58 -0.86 5.73
CA LYS A 163 -20.30 -1.31 5.16
C LYS A 163 -20.34 -1.32 3.63
N ASP A 164 -21.45 -1.72 3.03
CA ASP A 164 -21.65 -1.70 1.58
C ASP A 164 -21.60 -0.26 1.05
N LYS A 165 -22.25 0.69 1.74
CA LYS A 165 -22.17 2.10 1.39
C LYS A 165 -20.74 2.63 1.46
N HIS A 166 -20.01 2.30 2.53
CA HIS A 166 -18.60 2.72 2.65
C HIS A 166 -17.71 2.09 1.57
N LEU A 167 -17.97 0.83 1.22
CA LEU A 167 -17.25 0.15 0.15
C LEU A 167 -17.48 0.86 -1.20
N GLN A 168 -18.71 1.25 -1.50
CA GLN A 168 -19.04 2.01 -2.70
C GLN A 168 -18.31 3.37 -2.73
N GLU A 169 -18.34 4.13 -1.63
CA GLU A 169 -17.61 5.40 -1.52
C GLU A 169 -16.10 5.23 -1.76
N MET A 170 -15.52 4.13 -1.26
CA MET A 170 -14.10 3.82 -1.46
C MET A 170 -13.79 3.38 -2.89
N GLN A 171 -14.69 2.66 -3.56
CA GLN A 171 -14.57 2.30 -4.97
C GLN A 171 -14.57 3.56 -5.85
N GLU A 172 -15.52 4.48 -5.62
CA GLU A 172 -15.60 5.75 -6.35
C GLU A 172 -14.32 6.58 -6.19
N LYS A 173 -13.75 6.66 -4.97
CA LYS A 173 -12.46 7.32 -4.73
C LYS A 173 -11.31 6.62 -5.45
N ASN A 174 -11.29 5.29 -5.45
CA ASN A 174 -10.26 4.52 -6.16
C ASN A 174 -10.31 4.76 -7.67
N ASP A 175 -11.52 4.84 -8.25
CA ASP A 175 -11.70 5.15 -9.67
C ASP A 175 -11.21 6.56 -10.02
N GLN A 176 -11.46 7.54 -9.14
CA GLN A 176 -10.93 8.90 -9.29
C GLN A 176 -9.39 8.92 -9.26
N VAL A 177 -8.78 8.20 -8.33
CA VAL A 177 -7.31 8.10 -8.23
C VAL A 177 -6.75 7.39 -9.47
N SER A 178 -7.37 6.30 -9.90
CA SER A 178 -6.97 5.55 -11.09
C SER A 178 -7.00 6.44 -12.35
N TRP A 179 -8.07 7.23 -12.51
CA TRP A 179 -8.17 8.20 -13.61
C TRP A 179 -7.06 9.26 -13.54
N ALA A 180 -6.81 9.84 -12.36
CA ALA A 180 -5.76 10.84 -12.19
C ALA A 180 -4.37 10.28 -12.51
N VAL A 181 -4.06 9.07 -12.03
CA VAL A 181 -2.81 8.36 -12.34
C VAL A 181 -2.69 8.14 -13.84
N HIS A 182 -3.75 7.70 -14.51
CA HIS A 182 -3.75 7.53 -15.96
C HIS A 182 -3.43 8.85 -16.69
N GLN A 183 -4.05 9.98 -16.29
CA GLN A 183 -3.73 11.28 -16.86
C GLN A 183 -2.25 11.67 -16.65
N PHE A 184 -1.70 11.45 -15.45
CA PHE A 184 -0.29 11.71 -15.17
C PHE A 184 0.65 10.83 -16.01
N THR A 185 0.30 9.55 -16.23
CA THR A 185 1.11 8.67 -17.07
C THR A 185 1.17 9.17 -18.52
N VAL A 186 0.04 9.60 -19.08
CA VAL A 186 -0.01 10.18 -20.44
C VAL A 186 0.83 11.45 -20.53
N LEU A 187 0.75 12.34 -19.53
CA LEU A 187 1.57 13.55 -19.49
C LEU A 187 3.07 13.24 -19.37
N LYS A 188 3.44 12.25 -18.55
CA LYS A 188 4.82 11.78 -18.41
C LYS A 188 5.36 11.25 -19.74
N GLU A 189 4.57 10.46 -20.47
CA GLU A 189 4.97 9.95 -21.79
C GLU A 189 5.18 11.08 -22.79
N LYS A 190 4.32 12.10 -22.81
CA LYS A 190 4.49 13.30 -23.66
C LYS A 190 5.76 14.06 -23.31
N LEU A 191 6.06 14.24 -22.02
CA LEU A 191 7.28 14.91 -21.57
C LEU A 191 8.52 14.12 -21.98
N ASN A 192 8.52 12.80 -21.78
CA ASN A 192 9.63 11.93 -22.18
C ASN A 192 9.87 12.00 -23.69
N ALA A 193 8.81 11.94 -24.49
CA ALA A 193 8.92 12.08 -25.95
C ALA A 193 9.50 13.45 -26.36
N ALA A 194 9.12 14.53 -25.67
CA ALA A 194 9.70 15.85 -25.92
C ALA A 194 11.19 15.89 -25.57
N ILE A 195 11.60 15.30 -24.45
CA ILE A 195 13.01 15.20 -24.04
C ILE A 195 13.81 14.40 -25.07
N ASP A 196 13.30 13.24 -25.52
CA ASP A 196 13.98 12.42 -26.52
C ASP A 196 14.11 13.15 -27.86
N ASN A 197 13.07 13.88 -28.30
CA ASN A 197 13.14 14.70 -29.51
C ASN A 197 14.21 15.80 -29.42
N ILE A 198 14.29 16.50 -28.28
CA ILE A 198 15.32 17.51 -28.05
C ILE A 198 16.71 16.85 -28.06
N ARG A 199 16.87 15.70 -27.38
CA ARG A 199 18.15 14.96 -27.37
C ARG A 199 18.59 14.60 -28.79
N MET A 200 17.73 13.96 -29.57
CA MET A 200 18.02 13.57 -30.96
C MET A 200 18.36 14.79 -31.83
N ALA A 201 17.56 15.86 -31.74
CA ALA A 201 17.84 17.07 -32.50
C ALA A 201 19.19 17.70 -32.12
N THR A 202 19.58 17.62 -30.85
CA THR A 202 20.87 18.15 -30.39
C THR A 202 22.03 17.28 -30.85
N GLU A 203 21.89 15.95 -30.80
CA GLU A 203 22.87 14.99 -31.32
C GLU A 203 23.09 15.20 -32.83
N ASP A 204 22.02 15.37 -33.60
CA ASP A 204 22.09 15.65 -35.04
C ASP A 204 22.81 16.96 -35.36
N GLN A 205 22.60 18.01 -34.54
CA GLN A 205 23.29 19.29 -34.72
C GLN A 205 24.77 19.15 -34.40
N LEU A 206 25.13 18.49 -33.30
CA LEU A 206 26.51 18.23 -32.93
C LEU A 206 27.24 17.42 -33.99
N GLN A 207 26.61 16.37 -34.52
CA GLN A 207 27.18 15.55 -35.58
C GLN A 207 27.45 16.37 -36.86
N ARG A 208 26.53 17.27 -37.23
CA ARG A 208 26.73 18.20 -38.36
C ARG A 208 27.90 19.15 -38.15
N VAL A 209 28.04 19.71 -36.96
CA VAL A 209 29.16 20.59 -36.60
C VAL A 209 30.48 19.83 -36.67
N LEU A 210 30.55 18.62 -36.08
CA LEU A 210 31.75 17.79 -36.11
C LEU A 210 32.17 17.43 -37.54
N ASN A 211 31.24 16.97 -38.37
CA ASN A 211 31.52 16.63 -39.77
C ASN A 211 32.02 17.85 -40.57
N SER A 212 31.46 19.04 -40.31
CA SER A 212 31.89 20.28 -40.96
C SER A 212 33.30 20.69 -40.51
N HIS A 213 33.57 20.57 -39.20
CA HIS A 213 34.88 20.84 -38.63
C HIS A 213 35.96 19.89 -39.17
N GLU A 214 35.65 18.61 -39.35
CA GLU A 214 36.55 17.63 -39.95
C GLU A 214 36.90 17.98 -41.40
N LYS A 215 35.91 18.36 -42.22
CA LYS A 215 36.15 18.85 -43.58
C LYS A 215 37.03 20.09 -43.62
N PHE A 216 36.76 21.05 -42.73
CA PHE A 216 37.57 22.27 -42.62
C PHE A 216 39.01 21.96 -42.23
N LYS A 217 39.21 21.07 -41.26
CA LYS A 217 40.53 20.60 -40.84
C LYS A 217 41.30 19.99 -42.01
N LEU A 218 40.68 19.10 -42.79
CA LEU A 218 41.31 18.50 -43.98
C LEU A 218 41.71 19.56 -45.02
N CYS A 219 40.86 20.58 -45.22
CA CYS A 219 41.16 21.72 -46.10
C CYS A 219 42.40 22.50 -45.60
N MET A 220 42.43 22.85 -44.31
CA MET A 220 43.57 23.54 -43.70
C MET A 220 44.87 22.73 -43.80
N GLU A 221 44.81 21.42 -43.60
CA GLU A 221 45.98 20.53 -43.74
C GLU A 221 46.49 20.50 -45.20
N SER A 222 45.60 20.53 -46.19
CA SER A 222 46.01 20.64 -47.60
C SER A 222 46.68 21.99 -47.91
N GLN A 223 46.11 23.09 -47.44
CA GLN A 223 46.67 24.42 -47.64
C GLN A 223 48.02 24.60 -46.95
N ALA A 224 48.18 24.05 -45.74
CA ALA A 224 49.46 24.06 -45.03
C ALA A 224 50.56 23.34 -45.82
N LYS A 225 50.25 22.19 -46.43
CA LYS A 225 51.20 21.46 -47.29
C LYS A 225 51.59 22.25 -48.54
N GLU A 226 50.63 22.93 -49.18
CA GLU A 226 50.93 23.80 -50.33
C GLU A 226 51.84 24.97 -49.95
N LEU A 227 51.61 25.59 -48.80
CA LEU A 227 52.47 26.65 -48.28
C LEU A 227 53.87 26.13 -47.93
N GLU A 228 53.99 24.95 -47.33
CA GLU A 228 55.28 24.32 -47.02
C GLU A 228 56.09 24.05 -48.29
N LEU A 229 55.44 23.58 -49.37
CA LEU A 229 56.06 23.42 -50.68
C LEU A 229 56.49 24.76 -51.28
N SER A 230 55.62 25.77 -51.24
CA SER A 230 55.94 27.13 -51.71
C SER A 230 57.11 27.74 -50.95
N GLU A 231 57.18 27.54 -49.63
CA GLU A 231 58.28 27.99 -48.78
C GLU A 231 59.60 27.30 -49.16
N PHE A 232 59.57 25.99 -49.43
CA PHE A 232 60.72 25.26 -49.91
C PHE A 232 61.24 25.81 -51.25
N GLU A 233 60.34 26.03 -52.22
CA GLU A 233 60.70 26.61 -53.52
C GLU A 233 61.30 28.02 -53.37
N LEU A 234 60.72 28.86 -52.50
CA LEU A 234 61.23 30.20 -52.24
C LEU A 234 62.62 30.17 -51.59
N LYS A 235 62.86 29.25 -50.63
CA LYS A 235 64.20 29.04 -50.04
C LYS A 235 65.21 28.62 -51.10
N GLU A 236 64.83 27.76 -52.05
CA GLU A 236 65.70 27.34 -53.14
C GLU A 236 66.03 28.50 -54.09
N ARG A 237 65.02 29.30 -54.47
CA ARG A 237 65.20 30.51 -55.28
C ARG A 237 66.08 31.52 -54.58
N GLN A 238 65.88 31.75 -53.28
CA GLN A 238 66.70 32.67 -52.48
C GLN A 238 68.15 32.20 -52.44
N ALA A 239 68.41 30.91 -52.19
CA ALA A 239 69.76 30.36 -52.20
C ALA A 239 70.43 30.50 -53.58
N ARG A 240 69.67 30.43 -54.68
CA ARG A 240 70.18 30.68 -56.04
C ARG A 240 70.56 32.15 -56.22
N ILE A 241 69.69 33.08 -55.83
CA ILE A 241 69.96 34.53 -55.89
C ILE A 241 71.18 34.89 -55.05
N ASP A 242 71.32 34.34 -53.85
CA ASP A 242 72.47 34.57 -52.96
C ASP A 242 73.78 34.07 -53.59
N ARG A 243 73.75 32.92 -54.29
CA ARG A 243 74.92 32.43 -55.04
C ARG A 243 75.27 33.37 -56.19
N GLU A 244 74.27 33.82 -56.95
CA GLU A 244 74.48 34.71 -58.08
C GLU A 244 75.03 36.07 -57.65
N THR A 245 74.43 36.70 -56.63
CA THR A 245 74.94 37.96 -56.04
C THR A 245 76.35 37.80 -55.48
N ASN A 246 76.66 36.72 -54.76
CA ASN A 246 78.00 36.46 -54.25
C ASN A 246 79.03 36.23 -55.39
N ASN A 247 78.62 35.59 -56.50
CA ASN A 247 79.44 35.47 -57.71
C ASN A 247 79.67 36.82 -58.40
N VAL A 248 78.63 37.66 -58.51
CA VAL A 248 78.74 39.02 -59.05
C VAL A 248 79.69 39.85 -58.18
N VAL A 249 79.50 39.88 -56.86
CA VAL A 249 80.39 40.60 -55.92
C VAL A 249 81.85 40.14 -56.05
N LYS A 250 82.11 38.82 -56.11
CA LYS A 250 83.46 38.29 -56.37
C LYS A 250 84.00 38.67 -57.75
N GLY A 251 83.13 38.79 -58.76
CA GLY A 251 83.46 39.28 -60.10
C GLY A 251 83.81 40.76 -60.15
N THR A 252 83.09 41.61 -59.40
CA THR A 252 83.36 43.05 -59.28
C THR A 252 84.64 43.32 -58.50
N GLN A 253 84.91 42.51 -57.48
CA GLN A 253 86.13 42.63 -56.66
C GLN A 253 87.39 42.14 -57.41
N ARG A 254 87.25 41.27 -58.43
CA ARG A 254 88.33 40.92 -59.37
C ARG A 254 88.52 41.93 -60.51
N LYS A 255 87.50 42.71 -60.86
CA LYS A 255 87.55 43.70 -61.97
C LYS A 255 87.91 45.13 -61.52
N ASN A 256 87.89 45.44 -60.22
CA ASN A 256 88.40 46.72 -59.70
C ASN A 256 89.89 46.67 -59.32
N SER A 257 90.70 46.15 -60.23
CA SER A 257 92.12 46.49 -60.34
C SER A 257 92.38 46.67 -61.84
N ILE A 258 92.73 47.90 -62.21
CA ILE A 258 93.02 48.43 -63.57
C ILE A 258 91.88 49.30 -64.16
N GLN A 259 92.02 50.60 -63.84
CA GLN A 259 92.05 51.74 -64.76
C GLN A 259 90.80 52.15 -65.55
N ASP A 260 90.20 53.23 -65.04
CA ASP A 260 89.99 54.52 -65.73
C ASP A 260 89.67 54.50 -67.23
N CYS A 261 88.39 54.65 -67.55
CA CYS A 261 87.92 55.37 -68.74
C CYS A 261 86.56 56.00 -68.43
N SER A 262 86.43 57.27 -68.83
CA SER A 262 85.20 58.03 -68.77
C SER A 262 84.07 57.31 -69.52
N PHE A 263 82.99 57.03 -68.79
CA PHE A 263 81.71 56.66 -69.36
C PHE A 263 80.65 57.58 -68.78
N GLN A 264 79.98 58.30 -69.66
CA GLN A 264 78.86 59.18 -69.35
C GLN A 264 77.80 58.40 -68.60
N SER A 265 77.55 58.77 -67.35
CA SER A 265 76.34 58.34 -66.64
C SER A 265 75.20 59.20 -67.17
N LEU A 266 74.55 58.68 -68.22
CA LEU A 266 73.13 58.89 -68.45
C LEU A 266 72.39 58.64 -67.12
N ASP A 267 71.46 59.53 -66.79
CA ASP A 267 70.40 59.25 -65.84
C ASP A 267 69.68 57.98 -66.33
N TRP A 268 70.01 56.83 -65.73
CA TRP A 268 69.04 55.77 -65.65
C TRP A 268 67.94 56.30 -64.72
N PRO A 269 66.67 56.28 -65.13
CA PRO A 269 65.59 56.45 -64.17
C PRO A 269 65.84 55.46 -63.05
N ARG A 270 65.74 55.89 -61.79
CA ARG A 270 65.74 54.99 -60.64
C ARG A 270 64.64 53.94 -60.86
N ALA A 271 65.00 52.81 -61.47
CA ALA A 271 64.19 51.60 -61.47
C ALA A 271 64.01 51.09 -60.03
N ASP A 272 64.77 51.65 -59.08
CA ASP A 272 64.62 51.48 -57.64
C ASP A 272 63.23 51.90 -57.13
N GLN A 273 62.61 52.92 -57.73
CA GLN A 273 61.24 53.29 -57.37
C GLN A 273 60.24 52.25 -57.87
N ASN A 274 60.44 51.72 -59.08
CA ASN A 274 59.56 50.72 -59.69
C ASN A 274 59.73 49.33 -59.06
N VAL A 275 60.93 48.95 -58.64
CA VAL A 275 61.18 47.69 -57.93
C VAL A 275 60.71 47.81 -56.48
N ALA A 276 60.85 48.96 -55.83
CA ALA A 276 60.28 49.19 -54.50
C ALA A 276 58.74 49.32 -54.54
N THR A 277 58.14 49.87 -55.61
CA THR A 277 56.69 49.81 -55.82
C THR A 277 56.24 48.42 -56.21
N LEU A 278 56.95 47.68 -57.07
CA LEU A 278 56.60 46.28 -57.39
C LEU A 278 56.76 45.34 -56.20
N ALA A 279 57.75 45.56 -55.34
CA ALA A 279 57.91 44.82 -54.08
C ALA A 279 56.83 45.22 -53.07
N LYS A 280 56.47 46.51 -52.99
CA LYS A 280 55.30 46.95 -52.21
C LYS A 280 54.00 46.40 -52.79
N ASP A 281 53.84 46.34 -54.10
CA ASP A 281 52.66 45.84 -54.78
C ASP A 281 52.56 44.33 -54.63
N GLN A 282 53.66 43.57 -54.70
CA GLN A 282 53.67 42.14 -54.35
C GLN A 282 53.41 41.89 -52.86
N VAL A 283 53.93 42.73 -51.95
CA VAL A 283 53.66 42.62 -50.51
C VAL A 283 52.21 43.02 -50.21
N MET A 284 51.65 44.03 -50.88
CA MET A 284 50.26 44.46 -50.77
C MET A 284 49.30 43.49 -51.46
N GLU A 285 49.69 42.85 -52.56
CA GLU A 285 48.93 41.80 -53.25
C GLU A 285 48.97 40.49 -52.46
N LYS A 286 50.11 40.14 -51.84
CA LYS A 286 50.17 39.03 -50.86
C LYS A 286 49.46 39.36 -49.56
N ALA A 287 49.45 40.61 -49.10
CA ALA A 287 48.66 41.05 -47.94
C ALA A 287 47.17 41.18 -48.27
N ALA A 288 46.79 41.45 -49.51
CA ALA A 288 45.41 41.45 -50.00
C ALA A 288 44.91 40.02 -50.21
N ASN A 289 45.75 39.11 -50.71
CA ASN A 289 45.45 37.67 -50.78
C ASN A 289 45.45 37.03 -49.38
N SER A 290 46.27 37.49 -48.43
CA SER A 290 46.14 37.11 -47.02
C SER A 290 44.95 37.77 -46.33
N SER A 291 44.52 38.95 -46.80
CA SER A 291 43.26 39.58 -46.39
C SER A 291 42.04 38.80 -46.92
N TRP A 292 42.15 38.10 -48.04
CA TRP A 292 41.14 37.16 -48.53
C TRP A 292 41.04 35.91 -47.63
N ILE A 293 42.18 35.44 -47.09
CA ILE A 293 42.21 34.40 -46.04
C ILE A 293 41.62 34.94 -44.71
N GLY A 294 41.71 36.26 -44.47
CA GLY A 294 41.10 36.95 -43.32
C GLY A 294 39.62 37.32 -43.47
N THR A 295 39.00 37.08 -44.64
CA THR A 295 37.59 37.41 -44.93
C THR A 295 36.72 36.22 -45.31
N MET A 296 37.20 34.98 -45.19
CA MET A 296 36.32 33.85 -44.89
C MET A 296 35.92 33.85 -43.41
N LYS A 297 35.35 34.97 -42.95
CA LYS A 297 34.60 35.00 -41.69
C LYS A 297 33.23 34.40 -41.97
N ASN A 298 32.97 33.21 -41.43
CA ASN A 298 31.74 32.84 -40.73
C ASN A 298 30.37 33.32 -41.26
N GLU A 299 30.15 33.53 -42.56
CA GLU A 299 28.82 33.87 -43.07
C GLU A 299 28.00 32.64 -43.51
N ASP A 300 28.65 31.53 -43.88
CA ASP A 300 27.96 30.25 -44.15
C ASP A 300 27.95 29.29 -42.96
N VAL A 301 28.55 29.67 -41.84
CA VAL A 301 28.39 28.98 -40.56
C VAL A 301 27.72 29.95 -39.61
N LYS A 302 26.38 29.90 -39.54
CA LYS A 302 25.63 30.39 -38.36
C LYS A 302 26.01 29.56 -37.13
N THR A 303 27.25 29.65 -36.67
CA THR A 303 27.61 29.29 -35.32
C THR A 303 26.99 30.35 -34.42
N ARG A 304 25.80 30.07 -33.90
CA ARG A 304 25.46 30.59 -32.57
C ARG A 304 26.65 30.21 -31.66
N PRO A 305 27.24 31.14 -30.92
CA PRO A 305 28.41 30.86 -30.12
C PRO A 305 28.09 29.64 -29.24
N VAL A 306 28.95 28.62 -29.31
CA VAL A 306 28.89 27.43 -28.45
C VAL A 306 28.56 27.77 -26.97
N PRO A 307 29.06 28.87 -26.36
CA PRO A 307 28.62 29.25 -25.01
C PRO A 307 27.15 29.67 -24.89
N GLU A 308 26.56 30.32 -25.90
CA GLU A 308 25.14 30.73 -25.89
C GLU A 308 24.22 29.51 -26.10
N VAL A 309 24.65 28.52 -26.89
CA VAL A 309 23.95 27.23 -27.03
C VAL A 309 24.04 26.42 -25.73
N LEU A 310 25.20 26.42 -25.06
CA LEU A 310 25.37 25.78 -23.75
C LEU A 310 24.57 26.49 -22.65
N GLU A 311 24.48 27.83 -22.66
CA GLU A 311 23.64 28.61 -21.74
C GLU A 311 22.14 28.37 -21.97
N LEU A 312 21.69 28.29 -23.22
CA LEU A 312 20.30 27.93 -23.55
C LEU A 312 19.98 26.51 -23.08
N LYS A 313 20.91 25.56 -23.30
CA LYS A 313 20.77 24.17 -22.84
C LYS A 313 20.69 24.10 -21.30
N TYR A 314 21.57 24.83 -20.62
CA TYR A 314 21.58 24.91 -19.15
C TYR A 314 20.29 25.55 -18.62
N ASN A 315 19.80 26.62 -19.24
CA ASN A 315 18.56 27.30 -18.81
C ASN A 315 17.31 26.45 -19.04
N GLU A 316 17.20 25.75 -20.17
CA GLU A 316 16.06 24.86 -20.47
C GLU A 316 16.05 23.62 -19.57
N GLU A 317 17.21 23.04 -19.29
CA GLU A 317 17.37 21.91 -18.36
C GLU A 317 16.99 22.33 -16.92
N HIS A 318 17.45 23.51 -16.48
CA HIS A 318 17.11 24.06 -15.17
C HIS A 318 15.61 24.41 -15.04
N GLU A 319 14.95 24.80 -16.14
CA GLU A 319 13.52 25.04 -16.17
C GLU A 319 12.72 23.73 -16.14
N ALA A 320 13.21 22.67 -16.79
CA ALA A 320 12.64 21.33 -16.70
C ALA A 320 12.74 20.77 -15.27
N GLU A 321 13.87 20.95 -14.58
CA GLU A 321 14.06 20.55 -13.18
C GLU A 321 13.12 21.31 -12.22
N ARG A 322 12.90 22.61 -12.44
CA ARG A 322 11.94 23.39 -11.64
C ARG A 322 10.51 22.88 -11.84
N LYS A 323 10.12 22.58 -13.08
CA LYS A 323 8.78 22.03 -13.39
C LYS A 323 8.60 20.63 -12.79
N LEU A 324 9.61 19.78 -12.84
CA LEU A 324 9.62 18.46 -12.18
C LEU A 324 9.51 18.58 -10.66
N SER A 325 10.25 19.51 -10.04
CA SER A 325 10.20 19.74 -8.59
C SER A 325 8.82 20.25 -8.14
N ALA A 326 8.21 21.16 -8.91
CA ALA A 326 6.85 21.65 -8.64
C ALA A 326 5.79 20.54 -8.75
N LEU A 327 5.90 19.67 -9.76
CA LEU A 327 5.05 18.49 -9.91
C LEU A 327 5.21 17.51 -8.73
N CYS A 328 6.45 17.22 -8.33
CA CYS A 328 6.74 16.38 -7.17
C CYS A 328 6.16 16.96 -5.87
N TYR A 329 6.20 18.29 -5.70
CA TYR A 329 5.62 18.96 -4.54
C TYR A 329 4.09 18.84 -4.53
N LEU A 330 3.42 19.14 -5.65
CA LEU A 330 1.96 18.99 -5.79
C LEU A 330 1.50 17.55 -5.56
N TRP A 331 2.27 16.57 -6.04
CA TRP A 331 1.95 15.16 -5.84
C TRP A 331 2.14 14.72 -4.38
N LYS A 332 3.15 15.26 -3.70
CA LYS A 332 3.39 15.02 -2.27
C LYS A 332 2.30 15.66 -1.40
N GLU A 333 1.80 16.83 -1.80
CA GLU A 333 0.68 17.52 -1.15
C GLU A 333 -0.64 16.74 -1.36
N TYR A 334 -0.88 16.23 -2.56
CA TYR A 334 -2.00 15.33 -2.86
C TYR A 334 -1.99 14.06 -2.01
N LEU A 335 -0.82 13.41 -1.86
CA LEU A 335 -0.64 12.21 -1.03
C LEU A 335 -0.76 12.48 0.48
N ASN A 336 -0.42 13.70 0.93
CA ASN A 336 -0.50 14.10 2.33
C ASN A 336 -1.91 14.55 2.76
N ASN A 337 -2.85 14.70 1.82
CA ASN A 337 -4.22 15.06 2.14
C ASN A 337 -4.91 13.92 2.90
N THR A 338 -5.04 14.09 4.21
CA THR A 338 -5.56 13.08 5.15
C THR A 338 -7.03 12.73 4.93
N ALA A 339 -7.79 13.56 4.21
CA ALA A 339 -9.18 13.28 3.82
C ALA A 339 -9.33 12.09 2.84
N LEU A 340 -8.23 11.65 2.23
CA LEU A 340 -8.19 10.54 1.27
C LEU A 340 -7.52 9.26 1.82
N LYS A 341 -7.05 9.26 3.08
CA LYS A 341 -6.43 8.06 3.67
C LYS A 341 -7.52 7.05 4.09
N PRO A 342 -7.50 5.80 3.59
CA PRO A 342 -8.61 4.85 3.82
C PRO A 342 -8.73 4.33 5.25
N PHE A 343 -7.71 4.48 6.10
CA PHE A 343 -7.73 3.93 7.47
C PHE A 343 -6.98 4.84 8.45
N PRO A 344 -7.54 5.09 9.66
CA PRO A 344 -6.73 5.53 10.77
C PRO A 344 -5.77 4.41 11.16
N LEU A 345 -4.46 4.69 11.15
CA LEU A 345 -3.45 3.80 11.71
C LEU A 345 -3.66 3.76 13.23
N THR A 346 -4.45 2.82 13.71
CA THR A 346 -4.41 2.43 15.12
C THR A 346 -3.12 1.66 15.33
N SER A 347 -2.17 2.28 16.02
CA SER A 347 -0.93 1.65 16.47
C SER A 347 -1.27 0.42 17.32
N ASN A 348 -0.99 -0.78 16.79
CA ASN A 348 -0.96 -2.00 17.59
C ASN A 348 0.37 -2.02 18.35
N GLU A 349 0.38 -1.47 19.56
CA GLU A 349 1.36 -1.85 20.57
C GLU A 349 0.87 -3.11 21.30
N GLY A 350 1.72 -4.13 21.31
CA GLY A 350 1.59 -5.26 22.23
C GLY A 350 1.31 -6.60 21.56
N MET A 351 2.37 -7.33 21.22
CA MET A 351 2.58 -8.73 21.67
C MET A 351 3.91 -9.25 21.09
N HIS A 352 4.99 -8.96 21.81
CA HIS A 352 6.21 -9.77 21.79
C HIS A 352 6.34 -10.47 23.15
N SER A 353 6.03 -11.76 23.20
CA SER A 353 6.69 -12.73 24.10
C SER A 353 6.66 -14.09 23.39
N VAL A 354 7.70 -14.38 22.61
CA VAL A 354 8.80 -15.28 22.98
C VAL A 354 8.30 -16.71 23.25
N CYS A 355 8.36 -17.54 22.20
CA CYS A 355 8.64 -18.97 22.33
C CYS A 355 10.13 -19.14 22.70
N SER A 356 10.43 -19.86 23.77
CA SER A 356 11.69 -20.59 23.95
C SER A 356 11.55 -21.61 25.08
N SER A 357 11.77 -22.87 24.69
CA SER A 357 12.07 -24.10 25.49
C SER A 357 10.97 -24.70 26.36
#